data_AF-A0A3N5N2T8-F1
#
_entry.id   AF-A0A3N5N2T8-F1
#
_cell.length_a   1.000
_cell.length_b   1.000
_cell.length_c   1.000
_cell.angle_alpha   90.00
_cell.angle_beta   90.00
_cell.angle_gamma   90.00
#
_symmetry.space_group_name_H-M   'P 1'
#
loop_
_entity.id
_entity.type
_entity.pdbx_description
1 polymer ?
#
loop_
_entity_poly.entity_id
_entity_poly.type
_entity_poly.pdbx_seq_one_letter_code
_entity_poly.pdbx_strand_id
1 'polypeptide(L)'
;MDNRTFVIAGIAIAIIIGVVAVFFASADPDGLESTVLVVQGQKSLTGDTPPDAEINENGEGKFAYESPMPDYSLGEQLGPLGGVIAIVAGTFLAFGIVLGVSKLLVARKKALQTEANQ
;
A
#
# COMPACT_ATOMS: atom_id res chain seq x y z
N MET A 1 6.25 -7.51 -30.51
CA MET A 1 5.13 -7.54 -29.56
C MET A 1 4.52 -6.15 -29.54
N ASP A 2 3.22 -6.03 -29.72
CA ASP A 2 2.52 -4.75 -29.70
C ASP A 2 2.36 -4.23 -28.26
N ASN A 3 2.29 -2.90 -28.10
CA ASN A 3 2.20 -2.26 -26.78
C ASN A 3 0.98 -2.75 -25.98
N ARG A 4 -0.13 -3.07 -26.64
CA ARG A 4 -1.34 -3.55 -25.98
C ARG A 4 -1.09 -4.93 -25.35
N THR A 5 -0.49 -5.85 -26.10
CA THR A 5 -0.09 -7.17 -25.58
C THR A 5 0.94 -7.06 -24.45
N PHE A 6 1.93 -6.16 -24.57
CA PHE A 6 2.89 -5.92 -23.48
C PHE A 6 2.21 -5.46 -22.19
N VAL A 7 1.31 -4.48 -22.28
CA VAL A 7 0.59 -3.94 -21.12
C VAL A 7 -0.33 -5.00 -20.50
N ILE A 8 -1.08 -5.76 -21.31
CA ILE A 8 -1.96 -6.81 -20.82
C ILE A 8 -1.16 -7.91 -20.12
N ALA A 9 -0.05 -8.35 -20.72
CA ALA A 9 0.83 -9.35 -20.12
C ALA A 9 1.44 -8.85 -18.80
N GLY A 10 1.88 -7.60 -18.74
CA GLY A 10 2.41 -6.98 -17.52
C GLY A 10 1.37 -6.92 -16.40
N ILE A 11 0.12 -6.53 -16.70
CA ILE A 11 -0.98 -6.50 -15.73
C ILE A 11 -1.30 -7.92 -15.23
N ALA A 12 -1.38 -8.90 -16.14
CA ALA A 12 -1.65 -10.29 -15.76
C ALA A 12 -0.58 -10.83 -14.80
N ILE A 13 0.70 -10.59 -15.10
CA ILE A 13 1.82 -10.98 -14.25
C ILE A 13 1.75 -10.26 -12.89
N ALA A 14 1.46 -8.95 -12.87
CA ALA A 14 1.36 -8.18 -11.64
C ALA A 14 0.24 -8.71 -10.71
N ILE A 15 -0.92 -9.05 -11.27
CA ILE A 15 -2.03 -9.64 -10.51
C ILE A 15 -1.62 -11.00 -9.94
N ILE A 16 -0.99 -11.86 -10.76
CA ILE A 16 -0.50 -13.17 -10.31
C ILE A 16 0.48 -13.01 -9.14
N ILE A 17 1.47 -12.13 -9.28
CA ILE A 17 2.45 -11.86 -8.21
C ILE A 17 1.75 -11.34 -6.97
N GLY A 18 0.82 -10.39 -7.10
CA GLY A 18 0.09 -9.83 -5.97
C GLY A 18 -0.71 -10.87 -5.19
N VAL A 19 -1.34 -11.83 -5.87
CA VAL A 19 -2.08 -12.91 -5.21
C VAL A 19 -1.14 -13.93 -4.56
N VAL A 20 -0.08 -14.34 -5.27
CA VAL A 20 0.86 -15.35 -4.78
C VAL A 20 1.69 -14.83 -3.61
N ALA A 21 2.08 -13.56 -3.62
CA ALA A 21 2.93 -12.95 -2.60
C ALA A 21 2.34 -13.03 -1.18
N VAL A 22 1.02 -12.96 -1.02
CA VAL A 22 0.36 -13.05 0.30
C VAL A 22 0.61 -14.40 0.97
N PHE A 23 0.64 -15.50 0.20
CA PHE A 23 0.90 -16.83 0.73
C PHE A 23 2.38 -17.09 1.02
N PHE A 24 3.28 -16.26 0.46
CA PHE A 24 4.72 -16.30 0.71
C PHE A 24 5.16 -15.28 1.77
N ALA A 25 4.24 -14.43 2.26
CA ALA A 25 4.52 -13.57 3.39
C ALA A 25 4.72 -14.42 4.65
N SER A 26 5.66 -13.99 5.50
CA SER A 26 5.85 -14.59 6.82
C SER A 26 4.56 -14.51 7.62
N ALA A 27 4.17 -15.62 8.24
CA ALA A 27 2.90 -15.71 8.98
C ALA A 27 2.94 -14.95 10.31
N ASP A 28 4.12 -14.85 10.95
CA ASP A 28 4.32 -14.14 12.21
C ASP A 28 5.84 -14.04 12.55
N PRO A 29 6.46 -12.87 12.68
CA PRO A 29 5.93 -11.54 12.33
C PRO A 29 5.99 -11.35 10.81
N ASP A 30 5.06 -10.56 10.27
CA ASP A 30 5.10 -10.15 8.87
C ASP A 30 6.29 -9.19 8.58
N GLY A 31 6.41 -8.70 7.34
CA GLY A 31 7.51 -7.80 6.99
C GLY A 31 7.51 -6.47 7.78
N LEU A 32 6.33 -5.92 8.09
CA LEU A 32 6.19 -4.66 8.79
C LEU A 32 6.43 -4.84 10.29
N GLU A 33 5.81 -5.84 10.89
CA GLU A 33 6.01 -6.26 12.28
C GLU A 33 7.47 -6.61 12.54
N SER A 34 8.11 -7.34 11.63
CA SER A 34 9.55 -7.65 11.72
C SER A 34 10.40 -6.38 11.71
N THR A 35 10.06 -5.36 10.90
CA THR A 35 10.80 -4.08 10.94
C THR A 35 10.61 -3.34 12.26
N VAL A 36 9.40 -3.38 12.84
CA VAL A 36 9.13 -2.79 14.15
C VAL A 36 9.96 -3.46 15.22
N LEU A 37 10.02 -4.80 15.25
CA LEU A 37 10.84 -5.55 16.21
C LEU A 37 12.34 -5.24 16.08
N VAL A 38 12.84 -5.03 14.85
CA VAL A 38 14.24 -4.61 14.64
C VAL A 38 14.48 -3.21 15.21
N VAL A 39 13.58 -2.25 14.97
CA VAL A 39 13.69 -0.88 15.50
C VAL A 39 13.56 -0.84 17.03
N GLN A 40 12.82 -1.78 17.60
CA GLN A 40 12.69 -1.97 19.05
C GLN A 40 13.89 -2.70 19.66
N GLY A 41 14.81 -3.23 18.85
CA GLY A 41 15.98 -3.96 19.32
C GLY A 41 15.67 -5.38 19.80
N GLN A 42 14.46 -5.87 19.53
CA GLN A 42 14.01 -7.21 19.90
C GLN A 42 14.32 -8.25 18.82
N LYS A 43 14.65 -7.81 17.59
CA LYS A 43 15.02 -8.68 16.48
C LYS A 43 16.25 -8.13 15.75
N SER A 44 17.08 -9.00 15.18
CA SER A 44 18.15 -8.58 14.27
C SER A 44 17.68 -8.55 12.81
N LEU A 45 18.35 -7.77 11.95
CA LEU A 45 17.92 -7.58 10.55
C LEU A 45 17.73 -8.87 9.74
N THR A 46 18.47 -9.92 10.06
CA THR A 46 18.47 -11.19 9.31
C THR A 46 18.28 -12.42 10.21
N GLY A 47 18.08 -12.24 11.51
CA GLY A 47 17.90 -13.34 12.46
C GLY A 47 16.44 -13.67 12.69
N ASP A 48 16.21 -14.86 13.24
CA ASP A 48 14.88 -15.31 13.62
C ASP A 48 14.28 -14.42 14.72
N THR A 49 12.95 -14.36 14.76
CA THR A 49 12.23 -13.64 15.81
C THR A 49 12.32 -14.44 17.11
N PRO A 50 12.82 -13.84 18.21
CA PRO A 50 12.81 -14.50 19.52
C PRO A 50 11.38 -14.87 19.96
N PRO A 51 11.20 -15.98 20.71
CA PRO A 51 9.87 -16.43 21.15
C PRO A 51 9.15 -15.45 22.09
N ASP A 52 9.90 -14.54 22.70
CA ASP A 52 9.45 -13.52 23.66
C ASP A 52 9.44 -12.09 23.07
N ALA A 53 9.62 -11.97 21.75
CA ALA A 53 9.54 -10.68 21.08
C ALA A 53 8.08 -10.20 20.98
N GLU A 54 7.82 -8.99 21.45
CA GLU A 54 6.49 -8.38 21.49
C GLU A 54 6.57 -6.94 21.01
N ILE A 55 5.67 -6.58 20.09
CA ILE A 55 5.59 -5.20 19.60
C ILE A 55 5.08 -4.30 20.73
N ASN A 56 5.96 -3.45 21.22
CA ASN A 56 5.63 -2.48 22.25
C ASN A 56 5.21 -1.14 21.62
N GLU A 57 3.90 -0.92 21.48
CA GLU A 57 3.35 0.32 20.89
C GLU A 57 3.66 1.57 21.73
N ASN A 58 3.86 1.39 23.04
CA ASN A 58 4.04 2.49 24.02
C ASN A 58 5.50 2.69 24.47
N GLY A 59 6.48 2.43 23.60
CA GLY A 59 7.90 2.55 23.95
C GLY A 59 8.28 3.95 24.45
N GLU A 60 8.82 4.04 25.68
CA GLU A 60 9.28 5.31 26.26
C GLU A 60 10.37 5.95 25.39
N GLY A 61 10.23 7.26 25.09
CA GLY A 61 11.25 8.05 24.41
C GLY A 61 11.32 7.93 22.88
N LYS A 62 10.36 7.24 22.25
CA LYS A 62 10.26 7.15 20.77
C LYS A 62 9.06 7.94 20.26
N PHE A 63 9.14 8.44 19.02
CA PHE A 63 8.06 9.17 18.36
C PHE A 63 6.83 8.25 18.26
N ALA A 64 5.83 8.49 19.10
CA ALA A 64 4.51 7.88 18.98
C ALA A 64 3.68 8.75 18.03
N TYR A 65 3.28 8.17 16.89
CA TYR A 65 2.33 8.76 15.97
C TYR A 65 1.15 7.83 15.84
N GLU A 66 -0.02 8.29 16.27
CA GLU A 66 -1.25 7.53 16.13
C GLU A 66 -1.74 7.69 14.69
N SER A 67 -1.87 6.58 13.97
CA SER A 67 -2.40 6.59 12.61
C SER A 67 -3.83 7.14 12.62
N PRO A 68 -4.20 8.05 11.71
CA PRO A 68 -5.59 8.51 11.57
C PRO A 68 -6.61 7.38 11.33
N MET A 69 -6.15 6.23 10.83
CA MET A 69 -6.97 5.04 10.59
C MET A 69 -6.11 3.78 10.81
N PRO A 70 -5.94 3.31 12.05
CA PRO A 70 -5.19 2.09 12.36
C PRO A 70 -5.83 0.88 11.66
N ASP A 71 -5.01 0.03 11.06
CA ASP A 71 -5.42 -1.19 10.34
C ASP A 71 -6.54 -1.00 9.30
N TYR A 72 -6.67 0.21 8.74
CA TYR A 72 -7.77 0.58 7.85
C TYR A 72 -9.16 0.39 8.47
N SER A 73 -9.26 0.38 9.81
CA SER A 73 -10.50 0.18 10.54
C SER A 73 -11.51 1.30 10.27
N LEU A 74 -12.75 0.92 9.93
CA LEU A 74 -13.89 1.83 9.74
C LEU A 74 -14.83 1.82 10.96
N GLY A 75 -14.24 1.66 12.15
CA GLY A 75 -14.95 1.57 13.42
C GLY A 75 -15.26 0.13 13.84
N GLU A 76 -15.52 -0.06 15.13
CA GLU A 76 -15.66 -1.37 15.76
C GLU A 76 -16.85 -2.20 15.22
N GLN A 77 -17.88 -1.52 14.71
CA GLN A 77 -19.14 -2.14 14.26
C GLN A 77 -18.99 -2.98 12.98
N LEU A 78 -18.03 -2.63 12.12
CA LEU A 78 -17.80 -3.34 10.85
C LEU A 78 -16.72 -4.42 10.96
N GLY A 79 -15.96 -4.45 12.05
CA GLY A 79 -14.90 -5.43 12.29
C GLY A 79 -13.91 -5.55 11.11
N PRO A 80 -13.39 -6.76 10.84
CA PRO A 80 -12.43 -7.00 9.74
C PRO A 80 -12.94 -6.59 8.35
N LEU A 81 -14.27 -6.58 8.16
CA LEU A 81 -14.87 -6.20 6.89
C LEU A 81 -14.67 -4.70 6.60
N GLY A 82 -14.61 -3.86 7.64
CA GLY A 82 -14.31 -2.44 7.52
C GLY A 82 -12.96 -2.19 6.84
N GLY A 83 -11.92 -2.92 7.24
CA GLY A 83 -10.60 -2.85 6.64
C GLY A 83 -10.60 -3.20 5.15
N VAL A 84 -11.29 -4.28 4.77
CA VAL A 84 -11.44 -4.67 3.36
C VAL A 84 -12.13 -3.58 2.54
N ILE A 85 -13.22 -3.01 3.07
CA ILE A 85 -13.97 -1.94 2.41
C ILE A 85 -13.08 -0.69 2.23
N ALA A 86 -12.36 -0.29 3.28
CA ALA A 86 -11.45 0.86 3.24
C ALA A 86 -10.36 0.69 2.18
N ILE A 87 -9.74 -0.49 2.10
CA ILE A 87 -8.71 -0.80 1.10
C ILE A 87 -9.28 -0.72 -0.32
N VAL A 88 -10.42 -1.36 -0.56
CA VAL A 88 -11.05 -1.38 -1.89
C VAL A 88 -11.49 0.02 -2.31
N ALA A 89 -12.20 0.73 -1.44
CA ALA A 89 -12.69 2.09 -1.71
C ALA A 89 -11.54 3.08 -1.90
N GLY A 90 -10.51 3.03 -1.04
CA GLY A 90 -9.32 3.85 -1.12
C GLY A 90 -8.55 3.63 -2.43
N THR A 91 -8.45 2.38 -2.88
CA THR A 91 -7.79 2.04 -4.15
C THR A 91 -8.52 2.66 -5.34
N PHE A 92 -9.86 2.53 -5.40
CA PHE A 92 -10.64 3.15 -6.48
C PHE A 92 -10.60 4.67 -6.44
N LEU A 93 -10.62 5.27 -5.24
CA LEU A 93 -10.49 6.72 -5.07
C LEU A 93 -9.15 7.22 -5.59
N ALA A 94 -8.04 6.59 -5.18
CA ALA A 94 -6.70 6.94 -5.64
C ALA A 94 -6.57 6.81 -7.16
N PHE A 95 -7.07 5.71 -7.72
CA PHE A 95 -7.09 5.51 -9.18
C PHE A 95 -7.90 6.60 -9.91
N GLY A 96 -9.08 6.94 -9.37
CA GLY A 96 -9.93 8.01 -9.89
C GLY A 96 -9.23 9.37 -9.88
N ILE A 97 -8.54 9.73 -8.80
CA ILE A 97 -7.78 10.98 -8.68
C ILE A 97 -6.67 11.02 -9.74
N VAL A 98 -5.86 9.97 -9.85
CA VAL A 98 -4.75 9.91 -10.81
C VAL A 98 -5.25 10.02 -12.24
N LEU A 99 -6.34 9.30 -12.59
CA LEU A 99 -6.95 9.41 -13.91
C LEU A 99 -7.50 10.82 -14.17
N GLY A 100 -8.16 11.43 -13.18
CA GLY A 100 -8.71 12.78 -13.27
C GLY A 100 -7.62 13.82 -13.52
N VAL A 101 -6.56 13.81 -12.71
CA VAL A 101 -5.40 14.71 -12.86
C VAL A 101 -4.71 14.48 -14.21
N SER A 102 -4.48 13.23 -14.60
CA SER A 102 -3.86 12.91 -15.89
C SER A 102 -4.66 13.45 -17.06
N LYS A 103 -5.99 13.28 -17.05
CA LYS A 103 -6.86 13.83 -18.11
C LYS A 103 -6.84 15.35 -18.14
N LEU A 104 -6.85 16.00 -16.97
CA LEU A 104 -6.77 17.46 -16.88
C LEU A 104 -5.46 17.99 -17.48
N LEU A 105 -4.32 17.37 -17.15
CA LEU A 105 -3.01 17.76 -17.68
C LEU A 105 -2.93 17.57 -19.19
N VAL A 106 -3.45 16.45 -19.71
CA VAL A 106 -3.50 16.19 -21.16
C VAL A 106 -4.40 17.21 -21.88
N ALA A 107 -5.56 17.55 -21.30
CA ALA A 107 -6.46 18.55 -21.86
C ALA A 107 -5.80 19.94 -21.91
N ARG A 108 -5.10 20.35 -20.85
CA ARG A 108 -4.34 21.61 -20.81
C ARG A 108 -3.23 21.66 -21.85
N LYS A 109 -2.45 20.57 -22.00
CA LYS A 109 -1.40 20.50 -23.02
C LYS A 109 -1.96 20.69 -24.43
N LYS A 110 -3.11 20.07 -24.73
CA LYS A 110 -3.78 20.24 -26.04
C LYS A 110 -4.22 21.69 -26.26
N ALA A 111 -4.82 22.33 -25.26
CA ALA A 111 -5.26 23.73 -25.36
C ALA A 111 -4.09 24.68 -25.66
N LEU A 112 -2.98 24.54 -24.95
CA LEU A 112 -1.77 25.36 -25.16
C LEU A 112 -1.14 25.14 -26.55
N GLN A 113 -1.17 23.91 -27.07
CA GLN A 113 -0.69 23.62 -28.42
C GLN A 113 -1.60 24.22 -29.51
N THR A 114 -2.90 24.30 -29.26
CA THR A 114 -3.85 24.96 -30.17
C THR A 114 -3.61 26.47 -30.20
N GLU A 115 -3.38 27.10 -29.04
CA GLU A 115 -3.08 28.54 -28.96
C GLU A 115 -1.73 28.90 -29.61
N ALA A 116 -0.71 28.04 -29.50
CA ALA A 116 0.61 28.29 -30.08
C ALA A 116 0.68 28.12 -31.62
N ASN A 117 -0.31 27.47 -32.23
CA ASN A 117 -0.37 27.20 -33.67
C ASN A 117 -1.35 28.12 -34.42
N GLN A 118 -1.92 29.12 -33.76
CA GLN A 118 -2.73 30.20 -34.34
C GLN A 118 -1.89 31.48 -34.45
#